data_AF-A0A944SMX5-F1
#
_entry.id   AF-A0A944SMX5-F1
#
_cell.length_a   1.000
_cell.length_b   1.000
_cell.length_c   1.000
_cell.angle_alpha   90.00
_cell.angle_beta   90.00
_cell.angle_gamma   90.00
#
_symmetry.space_group_name_H-M   'P 1'
#
loop_
_entity.id
_entity.type
_entity.pdbx_description
1 polymer ?
#
loop_
_entity_poly.entity_id
_entity_poly.type
_entity_poly.pdbx_seq_one_letter_code
_entity_poly.pdbx_strand_id
1 'polypeptide(L)'
;MKKQSTTIAHPIHTLLGSIFITDKKGSIKYANTAIEERTGFSVAEVVGKKPKELWGGHMNSLFYKKLWHTIKEEKRPYIATVKNNKKSGVVHEETIHIAPIIDEDNNIAFFLEMQVAKKKQKKSFERNFIKRFSGEGTSRVEHIEWIGKMLGMEKQGQIEMKKSVKQAKKKGLSLATYIREQCITPLQEIFHARSDDVILIHAAKENRESFKDIYHKYQKDITYYFVRRLGKKDQYIAEELIQDTFVKALRHIDNFTVRNASYKTYLLRIAHNVLVNHYRKKQVLLLEDLELVIIDEENQYKRIWQKEEVLQGLRAISQIEREIVTMKYFEGMSVREIANILQKTENAIKLHLSRARKKMKKVLT
;
A
#
# COMPACT_ATOMS: atom_id res chain seq x y z
N MET A 1 -11.18 -11.78 17.04
CA MET A 1 -10.62 -11.73 15.66
C MET A 1 -10.85 -10.34 15.04
N LYS A 2 -9.94 -9.39 15.24
CA LYS A 2 -9.93 -8.14 14.46
C LYS A 2 -9.25 -8.47 13.13
N LYS A 3 -9.99 -8.41 12.02
CA LYS A 3 -9.40 -8.46 10.66
C LYS A 3 -8.38 -7.32 10.57
N GLN A 4 -7.10 -7.67 10.42
CA GLN A 4 -6.07 -6.70 10.02
C GLN A 4 -6.49 -6.13 8.66
N SER A 5 -6.95 -4.88 8.65
CA SER A 5 -7.17 -4.09 7.45
C SER A 5 -5.80 -3.70 6.92
N THR A 6 -5.25 -4.47 5.99
CA THR A 6 -4.04 -4.12 5.25
C THR A 6 -4.42 -3.14 4.15
N THR A 7 -4.43 -1.85 4.44
CA THR A 7 -5.15 -0.87 3.60
C THR A 7 -4.34 -0.25 2.46
N ILE A 8 -3.15 -0.79 2.19
CA ILE A 8 -2.48 -0.65 0.88
C ILE A 8 -3.15 -1.58 -0.16
N ALA A 9 -4.04 -2.49 0.26
CA ALA A 9 -4.75 -3.44 -0.60
C ALA A 9 -6.16 -3.00 -1.05
N HIS A 10 -6.65 -1.80 -0.66
CA HIS A 10 -7.95 -1.36 -1.16
C HIS A 10 -7.86 -1.10 -2.67
N PRO A 11 -8.75 -1.64 -3.52
CA PRO A 11 -8.65 -1.54 -4.99
C PRO A 11 -8.55 -0.11 -5.54
N ILE A 12 -8.96 0.88 -4.75
CA ILE A 12 -8.88 2.32 -5.08
C ILE A 12 -7.43 2.83 -5.07
N HIS A 13 -6.57 2.29 -4.20
CA HIS A 13 -5.22 2.80 -4.01
C HIS A 13 -4.31 2.56 -5.22
N THR A 14 -4.61 1.54 -6.02
CA THR A 14 -3.82 1.12 -7.19
C THR A 14 -4.55 1.37 -8.52
N LEU A 15 -5.55 2.26 -8.53
CA LEU A 15 -6.23 2.66 -9.76
C LEU A 15 -5.26 3.34 -10.73
N LEU A 16 -5.53 3.19 -12.03
CA LEU A 16 -4.74 3.85 -13.08
C LEU A 16 -5.02 5.35 -13.14
N GLY A 17 -6.27 5.75 -12.88
CA GLY A 17 -6.65 7.16 -12.77
C GLY A 17 -6.32 7.74 -11.39
N SER A 18 -6.07 9.05 -11.34
CA SER A 18 -5.79 9.77 -10.09
C SER A 18 -7.08 10.02 -9.32
N ILE A 19 -7.02 9.83 -8.00
CA ILE A 19 -8.06 10.19 -7.04
C ILE A 19 -7.40 10.70 -5.76
N PHE A 20 -7.83 11.86 -5.30
CA PHE A 20 -7.50 12.34 -3.96
C PHE A 20 -8.71 12.97 -3.28
N ILE A 21 -8.69 12.94 -1.95
CA ILE A 21 -9.81 13.34 -1.10
C ILE A 21 -9.29 14.35 -0.10
N THR A 22 -10.01 15.47 0.05
CA THR A 22 -9.67 16.54 0.99
C THR A 22 -10.75 16.72 2.04
N ASP A 23 -10.39 17.30 3.18
CA ASP A 23 -11.37 17.82 4.13
C ASP A 23 -12.05 19.11 3.63
N LYS A 24 -13.05 19.60 4.38
CA LYS A 24 -13.75 20.87 4.06
C LYS A 24 -12.85 22.11 4.00
N LYS A 25 -11.63 22.05 4.54
CA LYS A 25 -10.62 23.12 4.48
C LYS A 25 -9.64 22.96 3.30
N GLY A 26 -9.79 21.91 2.50
CA GLY A 26 -8.96 21.60 1.33
C GLY A 26 -7.64 20.91 1.64
N SER A 27 -7.44 20.39 2.86
CA SER A 27 -6.24 19.58 3.19
C SER A 27 -6.46 18.14 2.73
N ILE A 28 -5.52 17.58 1.97
CA ILE A 28 -5.58 16.23 1.43
C ILE A 28 -5.52 15.22 2.58
N LYS A 29 -6.53 14.36 2.68
CA LYS A 29 -6.60 13.25 3.66
C LYS A 29 -6.31 11.90 3.03
N TYR A 30 -6.48 11.77 1.73
CA TYR A 30 -6.18 10.56 0.98
C TYR A 30 -5.72 10.89 -0.43
N ALA A 31 -4.77 10.13 -0.96
CA ALA A 31 -4.44 10.09 -2.37
C ALA A 31 -4.07 8.66 -2.77
N ASN A 32 -4.40 8.27 -4.01
CA ASN A 32 -3.95 7.00 -4.57
C ASN A 32 -2.56 7.11 -5.22
N THR A 33 -1.99 5.96 -5.60
CA THR A 33 -0.63 5.90 -6.16
C THR A 33 -0.48 6.61 -7.51
N ALA A 34 -1.55 6.75 -8.28
CA ALA A 34 -1.51 7.46 -9.57
C ALA A 34 -1.17 8.96 -9.43
N ILE A 35 -1.25 9.53 -8.22
CA ILE A 35 -0.85 10.92 -7.98
C ILE A 35 0.64 11.17 -8.28
N GLU A 36 1.47 10.17 -8.02
CA GLU A 36 2.92 10.25 -8.18
C GLU A 36 3.30 10.25 -9.66
N GLU A 37 2.71 9.36 -10.47
CA GLU A 37 2.91 9.36 -11.92
C GLU A 37 2.40 10.67 -12.56
N ARG A 38 1.28 11.20 -12.06
CA ARG A 38 0.70 12.44 -12.57
C ARG A 38 1.57 13.67 -12.26
N THR A 39 2.06 13.77 -11.03
CA THR A 39 2.56 15.04 -10.49
C THR A 39 4.01 15.01 -10.02
N GLY A 40 4.58 13.82 -9.83
CA GLY A 40 5.90 13.59 -9.26
C GLY A 40 5.95 13.62 -7.73
N PHE A 41 4.88 14.04 -7.05
CA PHE A 41 4.79 13.98 -5.59
C PHE A 41 4.28 12.62 -5.15
N SER A 42 4.98 12.01 -4.19
CA SER A 42 4.54 10.76 -3.58
C SER A 42 3.29 10.97 -2.72
N VAL A 43 2.55 9.90 -2.43
CA VAL A 43 1.38 9.96 -1.53
C VAL A 43 1.75 10.56 -0.16
N ALA A 44 2.95 10.27 0.34
CA ALA A 44 3.43 10.77 1.62
C ALA A 44 3.63 12.29 1.64
N GLU A 45 4.06 12.87 0.51
CA GLU A 45 4.30 14.30 0.39
C GLU A 45 3.01 15.09 0.23
N VAL A 46 1.99 14.49 -0.39
CA VAL A 46 0.71 15.19 -0.67
C VAL A 46 -0.25 15.16 0.51
N VAL A 47 -0.28 14.06 1.29
CA VAL A 47 -1.22 13.93 2.42
C VAL A 47 -0.88 14.96 3.50
N GLY A 48 -1.90 15.63 4.02
CA GLY A 48 -1.80 16.72 5.00
C GLY A 48 -1.69 18.11 4.35
N LYS A 49 -1.17 18.22 3.14
CA LYS A 49 -0.98 19.49 2.42
C LYS A 49 -2.24 19.94 1.69
N LYS A 50 -2.32 21.23 1.35
CA LYS A 50 -3.33 21.73 0.40
C LYS A 50 -2.79 21.70 -1.03
N PRO A 51 -3.65 21.48 -2.05
CA PRO A 51 -3.30 21.60 -3.45
C PRO A 51 -2.38 22.78 -3.80
N LYS A 52 -2.70 23.98 -3.33
CA LYS A 52 -1.94 25.20 -3.63
C LYS A 52 -0.48 25.18 -3.16
N GLU A 53 -0.17 24.38 -2.14
CA GLU A 53 1.18 24.23 -1.58
C GLU A 53 2.04 23.27 -2.41
N LEU A 54 1.41 22.40 -3.21
CA LEU A 54 2.08 21.33 -3.96
C LEU A 54 2.27 21.71 -5.42
N TRP A 55 1.16 22.01 -6.11
CA TRP A 55 1.13 22.29 -7.55
C TRP A 55 0.94 23.78 -7.87
N GLY A 56 0.97 24.66 -6.86
CA GLY A 56 0.85 26.11 -7.02
C GLY A 56 -0.58 26.63 -7.10
N GLY A 57 -0.71 27.93 -7.37
CA GLY A 57 -1.97 28.67 -7.32
C GLY A 57 -2.17 29.61 -8.51
N HIS A 58 -1.94 29.11 -9.72
CA HIS A 58 -1.78 29.94 -10.93
C HIS A 58 -3.06 30.56 -11.48
N MET A 59 -4.21 30.24 -10.91
CA MET A 59 -5.49 30.78 -11.37
C MET A 59 -5.80 32.11 -10.67
N ASN A 60 -6.59 32.96 -11.31
CA ASN A 60 -6.96 34.26 -10.72
C ASN A 60 -7.93 34.10 -9.52
N SER A 61 -8.09 35.17 -8.74
CA SER A 61 -8.94 35.15 -7.53
C SER A 61 -10.42 34.87 -7.84
N LEU A 62 -10.94 35.36 -8.96
CA LEU A 62 -12.32 35.11 -9.42
C LEU A 62 -12.57 33.62 -9.68
N PHE A 63 -11.59 32.93 -10.27
CA PHE A 63 -11.64 31.49 -10.47
C PHE A 63 -11.80 30.75 -9.15
N TYR A 64 -10.94 31.04 -8.16
CA TYR A 64 -11.01 30.38 -6.86
C TYR A 64 -12.30 30.72 -6.10
N LYS A 65 -12.79 31.97 -6.19
CA LYS A 65 -14.07 32.37 -5.61
C LYS A 65 -15.22 31.56 -6.21
N LYS A 66 -15.25 31.41 -7.55
CA LYS A 66 -16.26 30.60 -8.24
C LYS A 66 -16.15 29.12 -7.87
N LEU A 67 -14.95 28.54 -7.90
CA LEU A 67 -14.71 27.15 -7.50
C LEU A 67 -15.26 26.88 -6.10
N TRP A 68 -14.85 27.68 -5.11
CA TRP A 68 -15.28 27.48 -3.73
C TRP A 68 -16.78 27.70 -3.55
N HIS A 69 -17.35 28.73 -4.17
CA HIS A 69 -18.79 28.96 -4.13
C HIS A 69 -19.57 27.75 -4.66
N THR A 70 -19.18 27.21 -5.82
CA THR A 70 -19.87 26.05 -6.42
C THR A 70 -19.76 24.79 -5.56
N ILE A 71 -18.58 24.45 -5.04
CA ILE A 71 -18.42 23.17 -4.32
C ILE A 71 -18.83 23.26 -2.84
N LYS A 72 -18.77 24.44 -2.20
CA LYS A 72 -19.14 24.61 -0.78
C LYS A 72 -20.57 25.08 -0.59
N GLU A 73 -20.96 26.16 -1.27
CA GLU A 73 -22.24 26.82 -1.03
C GLU A 73 -23.34 26.15 -1.85
N GLU A 74 -23.12 25.98 -3.15
CA GLU A 74 -24.09 25.29 -4.03
C GLU A 74 -24.05 23.76 -3.86
N LYS A 75 -22.97 23.22 -3.27
CA LYS A 75 -22.71 21.78 -3.12
C LYS A 75 -22.82 21.03 -4.46
N ARG A 76 -22.30 21.63 -5.54
CA ARG A 76 -22.34 21.09 -6.90
C ARG A 76 -20.97 20.63 -7.38
N PRO A 77 -20.91 19.69 -8.34
CA PRO A 77 -19.65 19.26 -8.90
C PRO A 77 -19.09 20.36 -9.82
N TYR A 78 -17.76 20.45 -9.87
CA TYR A 78 -17.05 21.47 -10.62
C TYR A 78 -16.01 20.83 -11.55
N ILE A 79 -15.96 21.30 -12.81
CA ILE A 79 -14.98 20.88 -13.81
C ILE A 79 -14.31 22.14 -14.35
N ALA A 80 -12.98 22.15 -14.39
CA ALA A 80 -12.24 23.25 -14.99
C ALA A 80 -10.85 22.81 -15.47
N THR A 81 -10.30 23.56 -16.43
CA THR A 81 -8.88 23.47 -16.78
C THR A 81 -8.08 24.44 -15.92
N VAL A 82 -7.01 23.95 -15.31
CA VAL A 82 -6.11 24.71 -14.42
C VAL A 82 -4.67 24.53 -14.84
N LYS A 83 -3.83 25.53 -14.56
CA LYS A 83 -2.37 25.43 -14.68
C LYS A 83 -1.78 24.97 -13.36
N ASN A 84 -0.99 23.91 -13.39
CA ASN A 84 -0.37 23.29 -12.22
C ASN A 84 1.10 22.96 -12.46
N ASN A 85 1.89 23.01 -11.40
CA ASN A 85 3.29 22.60 -11.39
C ASN A 85 3.41 21.11 -11.08
N LYS A 86 4.28 20.42 -11.82
CA LYS A 86 4.83 19.15 -11.35
C LYS A 86 5.90 19.40 -10.29
N LYS A 87 6.28 18.36 -9.54
CA LYS A 87 7.41 18.40 -8.61
C LYS A 87 8.72 18.83 -9.28
N SER A 88 8.89 18.53 -10.57
CA SER A 88 10.03 18.97 -11.37
C SER A 88 10.04 20.47 -11.71
N GLY A 89 8.99 21.22 -11.35
CA GLY A 89 8.81 22.62 -11.72
C GLY A 89 8.12 22.85 -13.07
N VAL A 90 7.91 21.79 -13.87
CA VAL A 90 7.22 21.91 -15.17
C VAL A 90 5.75 22.32 -14.98
N VAL A 91 5.38 23.45 -15.58
CA VAL A 91 3.99 23.93 -15.64
C VAL A 91 3.25 23.16 -16.73
N HIS A 92 2.02 22.74 -16.44
CA HIS A 92 1.14 22.10 -17.41
C HIS A 92 -0.32 22.42 -17.14
N GLU A 93 -1.14 22.33 -18.18
CA GLU A 93 -2.59 22.43 -18.05
C GLU A 93 -3.21 21.06 -17.84
N GLU A 94 -4.14 20.99 -16.89
CA GLU A 94 -4.92 19.79 -16.62
C GLU A 94 -6.38 20.13 -16.33
N THR A 95 -7.28 19.19 -16.64
CA THR A 95 -8.69 19.33 -16.31
C THR A 95 -8.99 18.59 -15.03
N ILE A 96 -9.40 19.33 -14.00
CA ILE A 96 -9.77 18.82 -12.67
C ILE A 96 -11.28 18.56 -12.62
N HIS A 97 -11.67 17.55 -11.84
CA HIS A 97 -13.08 17.23 -11.58
C HIS A 97 -13.26 17.09 -10.08
N ILE A 98 -13.99 18.02 -9.47
CA ILE A 98 -14.15 18.11 -8.02
C ILE A 98 -15.62 17.89 -7.66
N ALA A 99 -15.89 16.93 -6.80
CA ALA A 99 -17.22 16.63 -6.29
C ALA A 99 -17.26 16.86 -4.77
N PRO A 100 -18.23 17.63 -4.26
CA PRO A 100 -18.52 17.65 -2.83
C PRO A 100 -19.14 16.32 -2.41
N ILE A 101 -18.69 15.77 -1.28
CA ILE A 101 -19.26 14.60 -0.64
C ILE A 101 -19.94 15.08 0.64
N ILE A 102 -21.25 14.87 0.71
CA ILE A 102 -22.10 15.33 1.80
C ILE A 102 -22.29 14.17 2.79
N ASP A 103 -22.25 14.46 4.09
CA ASP A 103 -22.60 13.49 5.12
C ASP A 103 -24.12 13.41 5.35
N GLU A 104 -24.50 12.56 6.31
CA GLU A 104 -25.87 12.30 6.74
C GLU A 104 -26.56 13.56 7.29
N ASP A 105 -25.79 14.51 7.82
CA ASP A 105 -26.26 15.77 8.42
C ASP A 105 -26.31 16.93 7.40
N ASN A 106 -26.23 16.61 6.10
CA ASN A 106 -26.18 17.58 5.00
C ASN A 106 -24.96 18.53 5.07
N ASN A 107 -23.88 18.15 5.75
CA ASN A 107 -22.64 18.92 5.80
C ASN A 107 -21.62 18.44 4.76
N ILE A 108 -20.73 19.33 4.32
CA ILE A 108 -19.59 18.92 3.49
C ILE A 108 -18.62 18.11 4.36
N ALA A 109 -18.57 16.80 4.12
CA ALA A 109 -17.59 15.92 4.72
C ALA A 109 -16.23 16.05 4.02
N PHE A 110 -16.24 15.95 2.68
CA PHE A 110 -15.03 15.90 1.86
C PHE A 110 -15.21 16.57 0.50
N PHE A 111 -14.09 16.89 -0.15
CA PHE A 111 -14.05 17.07 -1.60
C PHE A 111 -13.27 15.94 -2.25
N LEU A 112 -13.87 15.34 -3.27
CA LEU A 112 -13.31 14.27 -4.07
C LEU A 112 -12.81 14.85 -5.39
N GLU A 113 -11.52 14.74 -5.67
CA GLU A 113 -10.93 15.07 -6.96
C GLU A 113 -10.60 13.80 -7.74
N MET A 114 -10.89 13.79 -9.04
CA MET A 114 -10.67 12.64 -9.90
C MET A 114 -10.17 13.00 -11.29
N GLN A 115 -9.28 12.16 -11.82
CA GLN A 115 -8.87 12.20 -13.22
C GLN A 115 -8.71 10.82 -13.83
N VAL A 116 -9.26 10.66 -15.03
CA VAL A 116 -9.11 9.44 -15.83
C VAL A 116 -7.70 9.34 -16.42
N ALA A 117 -7.14 8.13 -16.46
CA ALA A 117 -5.83 7.89 -17.06
C ALA A 117 -5.81 8.08 -18.59
N LYS A 118 -6.92 7.74 -19.27
CA LYS A 118 -7.00 7.70 -20.74
C LYS A 118 -7.83 8.85 -21.30
N LYS A 119 -7.22 9.68 -22.15
CA LYS A 119 -7.90 10.82 -22.83
C LYS A 119 -9.20 10.43 -23.54
N LYS A 120 -9.26 9.24 -24.17
CA LYS A 120 -10.46 8.74 -24.89
C LYS A 120 -11.70 8.60 -23.98
N GLN A 121 -11.52 8.44 -22.68
CA GLN A 121 -12.61 8.30 -21.71
C GLN A 121 -13.07 9.63 -21.13
N LYS A 122 -12.36 10.74 -21.39
CA LYS A 122 -12.60 12.04 -20.75
C LYS A 122 -14.01 12.58 -20.99
N LYS A 123 -14.47 12.62 -22.25
CA LYS A 123 -15.81 13.14 -22.60
C LYS A 123 -16.97 12.32 -22.01
N SER A 124 -16.81 11.00 -21.90
CA SER A 124 -17.85 10.16 -21.27
C SER A 124 -17.78 10.26 -19.75
N PHE A 125 -16.58 10.42 -19.19
CA PHE A 125 -16.37 10.67 -17.77
C PHE A 125 -17.03 11.97 -17.31
N GLU A 126 -16.72 13.10 -17.95
CA GLU A 126 -17.26 14.43 -17.59
C GLU A 126 -18.81 14.45 -17.56
N ARG A 127 -19.44 13.88 -18.60
CA ARG A 127 -20.92 13.78 -18.67
C ARG A 127 -21.51 12.97 -17.52
N ASN A 128 -20.90 11.84 -17.18
CA ASN A 128 -21.38 11.00 -16.08
C ASN A 128 -21.04 11.58 -14.71
N PHE A 129 -19.92 12.29 -14.60
CA PHE A 129 -19.46 12.92 -13.36
C PHE A 129 -20.47 13.95 -12.86
N ILE A 130 -20.86 14.91 -13.73
CA ILE A 130 -21.86 15.94 -13.37
C ILE A 130 -23.18 15.29 -12.95
N LYS A 131 -23.69 14.33 -13.74
CA LYS A 131 -24.97 13.67 -13.45
C LYS A 131 -24.96 12.95 -12.10
N ARG A 132 -23.83 12.32 -11.73
CA ARG A 132 -23.72 11.54 -10.49
C ARG A 132 -23.56 12.41 -9.27
N PHE A 133 -22.75 13.46 -9.34
CA PHE A 133 -22.44 14.29 -8.18
C PHE A 133 -23.30 15.56 -8.08
N SER A 134 -24.48 15.57 -8.70
CA SER A 134 -25.47 16.66 -8.59
C SER A 134 -26.65 16.24 -7.71
N GLY A 135 -27.26 17.20 -7.01
CA GLY A 135 -28.42 16.96 -6.14
C GLY A 135 -28.15 15.91 -5.07
N GLU A 136 -29.11 15.01 -4.85
CA GLU A 136 -29.01 13.91 -3.87
C GLU A 136 -27.98 12.81 -4.24
N GLY A 137 -27.30 12.93 -5.38
CA GLY A 137 -26.31 11.95 -5.83
C GLY A 137 -24.96 12.04 -5.10
N THR A 138 -24.63 13.17 -4.46
CA THR A 138 -23.32 13.44 -3.85
C THR A 138 -22.90 12.44 -2.76
N SER A 139 -23.85 11.71 -2.16
CA SER A 139 -23.61 10.83 -1.00
C SER A 139 -23.91 9.35 -1.24
N ARG A 140 -24.18 8.96 -2.49
CA ARG A 140 -24.55 7.57 -2.84
C ARG A 140 -23.31 6.66 -2.89
N VAL A 141 -23.25 5.67 -2.01
CA VAL A 141 -22.12 4.72 -1.91
C VAL A 141 -21.88 3.95 -3.22
N GLU A 142 -22.91 3.77 -4.05
CA GLU A 142 -22.85 3.17 -5.39
C GLU A 142 -21.86 3.86 -6.33
N HIS A 143 -21.58 5.13 -6.09
CA HIS A 143 -20.65 5.89 -6.92
C HIS A 143 -19.25 5.32 -6.88
N ILE A 144 -18.87 4.61 -5.81
CA ILE A 144 -17.56 3.97 -5.72
C ILE A 144 -17.34 2.88 -6.78
N GLU A 145 -18.40 2.16 -7.20
CA GLU A 145 -18.30 1.18 -8.30
C GLU A 145 -17.99 1.87 -9.63
N TRP A 146 -18.66 3.01 -9.86
CA TRP A 146 -18.46 3.81 -11.06
C TRP A 146 -17.07 4.47 -11.05
N ILE A 147 -16.63 5.01 -9.92
CA ILE A 147 -15.28 5.56 -9.71
C ILE A 147 -14.25 4.49 -10.08
N GLY A 148 -14.35 3.29 -9.50
CA GLY A 148 -13.44 2.20 -9.77
C GLY A 148 -13.36 1.87 -11.27
N LYS A 149 -14.52 1.68 -11.91
CA LYS A 149 -14.58 1.39 -13.36
C LYS A 149 -13.94 2.49 -14.20
N MET A 150 -14.25 3.76 -13.94
CA MET A 150 -13.77 4.89 -14.73
C MET A 150 -12.28 5.17 -14.52
N LEU A 151 -11.75 4.87 -13.35
CA LEU A 151 -10.33 5.03 -13.03
C LEU A 151 -9.50 3.78 -13.33
N GLY A 152 -10.05 2.83 -14.08
CA GLY A 152 -9.29 1.71 -14.65
C GLY A 152 -9.12 0.50 -13.73
N MET A 153 -10.03 0.30 -12.78
CA MET A 153 -10.05 -0.90 -11.94
C MET A 153 -10.19 -2.18 -12.78
N GLU A 154 -9.39 -3.19 -12.48
CA GLU A 154 -9.47 -4.49 -13.14
C GLU A 154 -10.74 -5.28 -12.76
N LYS A 155 -11.09 -6.30 -13.56
CA LYS A 155 -12.32 -7.08 -13.37
C LYS A 155 -12.44 -7.68 -11.97
N GLN A 156 -11.35 -8.22 -11.43
CA GLN A 156 -11.33 -8.82 -10.10
C GLN A 156 -11.60 -7.77 -9.01
N GLY A 157 -10.90 -6.62 -9.06
CA GLY A 157 -11.16 -5.49 -8.18
C GLY A 157 -12.59 -4.99 -8.26
N GLN A 158 -13.21 -4.97 -9.45
CA GLN A 158 -14.62 -4.58 -9.61
C GLN A 158 -15.58 -5.55 -8.91
N ILE A 159 -15.29 -6.86 -8.93
CA ILE A 159 -16.10 -7.87 -8.23
C ILE A 159 -16.01 -7.67 -6.72
N GLU A 160 -14.80 -7.44 -6.20
CA GLU A 160 -14.56 -7.17 -4.78
C GLU A 160 -15.22 -5.86 -4.33
N MET A 161 -15.12 -4.82 -5.16
CA MET A 161 -15.78 -3.54 -4.93
C MET A 161 -17.29 -3.70 -4.82
N LYS A 162 -17.92 -4.41 -5.76
CA LYS A 162 -19.37 -4.68 -5.71
C LYS A 162 -19.79 -5.39 -4.41
N LYS A 163 -18.99 -6.34 -3.92
CA LYS A 163 -19.27 -7.01 -2.64
C LYS A 163 -19.18 -6.03 -1.47
N SER A 164 -18.14 -5.19 -1.45
CA SER A 164 -17.94 -4.15 -0.43
C SER A 164 -19.10 -3.14 -0.40
N VAL A 165 -19.53 -2.66 -1.57
CA VAL A 165 -20.66 -1.73 -1.72
C VAL A 165 -21.98 -2.37 -1.30
N LYS A 166 -22.23 -3.61 -1.68
CA LYS A 166 -23.43 -4.35 -1.24
C LYS A 166 -23.48 -4.47 0.28
N GLN A 167 -22.33 -4.69 0.92
CA GLN A 167 -22.25 -4.73 2.39
C GLN A 167 -22.47 -3.35 3.02
N ALA A 168 -21.87 -2.30 2.46
CA ALA A 168 -22.06 -0.92 2.93
C ALA A 168 -23.54 -0.49 2.85
N LYS A 169 -24.21 -0.83 1.75
CA LYS A 169 -25.66 -0.62 1.57
C LYS A 169 -26.50 -1.32 2.63
N LYS A 170 -26.21 -2.60 2.91
CA LYS A 170 -26.92 -3.35 3.94
C LYS A 170 -26.78 -2.72 5.34
N LYS A 171 -25.69 -1.98 5.57
CA LYS A 171 -25.43 -1.24 6.81
C LYS A 171 -25.95 0.19 6.79
N GLY A 172 -26.56 0.66 5.69
CA GLY A 172 -27.02 2.04 5.55
C GLY A 172 -25.89 3.08 5.51
N LEU A 173 -24.65 2.70 5.14
CA LEU A 173 -23.53 3.64 5.14
C LEU A 173 -23.64 4.66 4.00
N SER A 174 -23.43 5.93 4.31
CA SER A 174 -23.21 6.98 3.31
C SER A 174 -21.88 6.81 2.58
N LEU A 175 -21.73 7.48 1.43
CA LEU A 175 -20.43 7.56 0.75
C LEU A 175 -19.37 8.25 1.62
N ALA A 176 -19.73 9.25 2.42
CA ALA A 176 -18.81 9.93 3.33
C ALA A 176 -18.23 8.95 4.36
N THR A 177 -19.10 8.17 5.01
CA THR A 177 -18.70 7.17 6.01
C THR A 177 -17.88 6.05 5.37
N TYR A 178 -18.28 5.57 4.18
CA TYR A 178 -17.49 4.59 3.43
C TYR A 178 -16.07 5.09 3.11
N ILE A 179 -15.94 6.32 2.58
CA ILE A 179 -14.64 6.92 2.27
C ILE A 179 -13.78 7.02 3.53
N ARG A 180 -14.36 7.47 4.64
CA ARG A 180 -13.65 7.62 5.90
C ARG A 180 -13.07 6.27 6.35
N GLU A 181 -13.91 5.25 6.45
CA GLU A 181 -13.52 3.93 6.97
C GLU A 181 -12.62 3.13 6.02
N GLN A 182 -12.90 3.16 4.72
CA GLN A 182 -12.24 2.27 3.75
C GLN A 182 -11.03 2.91 3.05
N CYS A 183 -10.91 4.25 3.08
CA CYS A 183 -9.84 4.98 2.42
C CYS A 183 -9.01 5.81 3.39
N ILE A 184 -9.63 6.75 4.12
CA ILE A 184 -8.90 7.76 4.90
C ILE A 184 -8.28 7.18 6.17
N THR A 185 -9.10 6.66 7.09
CA THR A 185 -8.64 6.16 8.40
C THR A 185 -7.46 5.22 8.25
N PRO A 186 -7.50 4.23 7.35
CA PRO A 186 -6.42 3.27 7.37
C PRO A 186 -5.16 3.76 6.65
N LEU A 187 -5.28 4.70 5.70
CA LEU A 187 -4.12 5.39 5.15
C LEU A 187 -3.46 6.27 6.22
N GLN A 188 -4.26 6.93 7.06
CA GLN A 188 -3.77 7.67 8.21
C GLN A 188 -3.08 6.75 9.20
N GLU A 189 -3.63 5.59 9.55
CA GLU A 189 -2.97 4.59 10.40
C GLU A 189 -1.59 4.19 9.85
N ILE A 190 -1.48 4.00 8.53
CA ILE A 190 -0.19 3.72 7.87
C ILE A 190 0.79 4.89 8.02
N PHE A 191 0.33 6.12 7.81
CA PHE A 191 1.18 7.31 7.94
C PHE A 191 1.55 7.62 9.37
N HIS A 192 0.64 7.43 10.33
CA HIS A 192 0.93 7.50 11.76
C HIS A 192 1.97 6.45 12.14
N ALA A 193 1.80 5.20 11.74
CA ALA A 193 2.80 4.15 12.00
C ALA A 193 4.19 4.50 11.42
N ARG A 194 4.23 5.17 10.25
CA ARG A 194 5.47 5.70 9.63
C ARG A 194 6.02 6.94 10.34
N SER A 195 5.16 7.83 10.84
CA SER A 195 5.58 9.00 11.62
C SER A 195 6.15 8.58 12.97
N ASP A 196 5.53 7.58 13.61
CA ASP A 196 6.06 6.95 14.82
C ASP A 196 7.43 6.33 14.53
N ASP A 197 7.60 5.65 13.38
CA ASP A 197 8.93 5.19 12.97
C ASP A 197 9.92 6.35 12.83
N VAL A 198 9.54 7.45 12.18
CA VAL A 198 10.42 8.62 12.03
C VAL A 198 10.88 9.15 13.39
N ILE A 199 9.96 9.28 14.35
CA ILE A 199 10.28 9.75 15.72
C ILE A 199 11.24 8.79 16.39
N LEU A 200 10.94 7.49 16.37
CA LEU A 200 11.78 6.46 16.98
C LEU A 200 13.18 6.41 16.35
N ILE A 201 13.25 6.53 15.02
CA ILE A 201 14.52 6.55 14.28
C ILE A 201 15.32 7.80 14.63
N HIS A 202 14.68 8.98 14.68
CA HIS A 202 15.36 10.22 15.05
C HIS A 202 15.92 10.13 16.48
N ALA A 203 15.09 9.70 17.43
CA ALA A 203 15.50 9.49 18.81
C ALA A 203 16.66 8.50 18.92
N ALA A 204 16.66 7.43 18.11
CA ALA A 204 17.73 6.43 18.08
C ALA A 204 19.01 6.89 17.36
N LYS A 205 18.92 7.87 16.45
CA LYS A 205 20.09 8.54 15.85
C LYS A 205 20.74 9.51 16.84
N GLU A 206 19.94 10.23 17.62
CA GLU A 206 20.43 11.15 18.65
C GLU A 206 20.97 10.42 19.88
N ASN A 207 20.28 9.39 20.34
CA ASN A 207 20.67 8.55 21.46
C ASN A 207 20.51 7.07 21.09
N ARG A 208 21.63 6.34 20.98
CA ARG A 208 21.62 4.92 20.63
C ARG A 208 20.84 4.04 21.62
N GLU A 209 20.68 4.46 22.88
CA GLU A 209 19.86 3.73 23.85
C GLU A 209 18.37 3.74 23.48
N SER A 210 17.89 4.80 22.80
CA SER A 210 16.51 4.90 22.32
C SER A 210 16.19 3.86 21.23
N PHE A 211 17.19 3.17 20.68
CA PHE A 211 16.98 2.05 19.77
C PHE A 211 16.18 0.89 20.43
N LYS A 212 16.17 0.80 21.77
CA LYS A 212 15.34 -0.16 22.50
C LYS A 212 13.85 -0.06 22.12
N ASP A 213 13.36 1.13 21.80
CA ASP A 213 11.96 1.34 21.44
C ASP A 213 11.64 0.80 20.04
N ILE A 214 12.60 0.94 19.11
CA ILE A 214 12.55 0.28 17.79
C ILE A 214 12.57 -1.24 17.96
N TYR A 215 13.44 -1.75 18.84
CA TYR A 215 13.50 -3.18 19.16
C TYR A 215 12.16 -3.69 19.69
N HIS A 216 11.59 -3.06 20.72
CA HIS A 216 10.31 -3.46 21.30
C HIS A 216 9.16 -3.41 20.28
N LYS A 217 9.16 -2.41 19.38
CA LYS A 217 8.16 -2.29 18.32
C LYS A 217 8.23 -3.45 17.32
N TYR A 218 9.44 -3.90 16.96
CA TYR A 218 9.65 -4.82 15.82
C TYR A 218 10.13 -6.22 16.16
N GLN A 219 10.54 -6.51 17.40
CA GLN A 219 11.09 -7.80 17.79
C GLN A 219 10.15 -8.96 17.43
N LYS A 220 8.84 -8.82 17.68
CA LYS A 220 7.86 -9.87 17.36
C LYS A 220 7.78 -10.17 15.87
N ASP A 221 7.82 -9.14 15.02
CA ASP A 221 7.77 -9.29 13.56
C ASP A 221 9.01 -10.00 13.02
N ILE A 222 10.19 -9.64 13.52
CA ILE A 222 11.47 -10.26 13.12
C ILE A 222 11.58 -11.68 13.66
N THR A 223 11.14 -11.92 14.89
CA THR A 223 11.04 -13.28 15.46
C THR A 223 10.17 -14.15 14.58
N TYR A 224 8.99 -13.64 14.20
CA TYR A 224 8.08 -14.37 13.34
C TYR A 224 8.68 -14.69 11.97
N TYR A 225 9.43 -13.75 11.39
CA TYR A 225 10.14 -13.93 10.13
C TYR A 225 11.14 -15.11 10.17
N PHE A 226 11.95 -15.20 11.24
CA PHE A 226 12.97 -16.24 11.38
C PHE A 226 12.38 -17.59 11.77
N VAL A 227 11.49 -17.65 12.75
CA VAL A 227 10.82 -18.89 13.18
C VAL A 227 10.09 -19.55 12.01
N ARG A 228 9.49 -18.76 11.12
CA ARG A 228 8.85 -19.27 9.90
C ARG A 228 9.81 -19.90 8.89
N ARG A 229 11.09 -19.50 8.88
CA ARG A 229 12.07 -19.92 7.86
C ARG A 229 13.03 -21.00 8.35
N LEU A 230 13.38 -20.96 9.63
CA LEU A 230 14.26 -21.96 10.28
C LEU A 230 13.46 -23.15 10.84
N GLY A 231 12.19 -22.93 11.21
CA GLY A 231 11.40 -23.92 11.94
C GLY A 231 11.70 -23.92 13.45
N LYS A 232 10.91 -24.66 14.23
CA LYS A 232 10.98 -24.63 15.71
C LYS A 232 12.23 -25.26 16.32
N LYS A 233 12.86 -26.23 15.62
CA LYS A 233 14.04 -26.96 16.13
C LYS A 233 15.29 -26.07 16.21
N ASP A 234 15.30 -25.00 15.44
CA ASP A 234 16.41 -24.06 15.32
C ASP A 234 16.14 -22.76 16.11
N GLN A 235 15.44 -22.85 17.26
CA GLN A 235 15.07 -21.66 18.04
C GLN A 235 16.29 -20.85 18.49
N TYR A 236 17.36 -21.52 18.92
CA TYR A 236 18.62 -20.86 19.29
C TYR A 236 19.22 -20.09 18.10
N ILE A 237 19.21 -20.69 16.90
CA ILE A 237 19.68 -20.03 15.68
C ILE A 237 18.77 -18.84 15.35
N ALA A 238 17.45 -18.98 15.51
CA ALA A 238 16.53 -17.87 15.30
C ALA A 238 16.83 -16.70 16.24
N GLU A 239 17.07 -16.96 17.52
CA GLU A 239 17.45 -15.95 18.52
C GLU A 239 18.76 -15.24 18.14
N GLU A 240 19.78 -16.00 17.73
CA GLU A 240 21.04 -15.46 17.23
C GLU A 240 20.80 -14.52 16.03
N LEU A 241 20.08 -14.99 14.99
CA LEU A 241 19.83 -14.20 13.79
C LEU A 241 18.94 -12.97 14.04
N ILE A 242 18.01 -13.05 15.00
CA ILE A 242 17.21 -11.90 15.44
C ILE A 242 18.14 -10.85 16.03
N GLN A 243 19.02 -11.24 16.97
CA GLN A 243 19.97 -10.33 17.59
C GLN A 243 20.88 -9.69 16.53
N ASP A 244 21.41 -10.52 15.62
CA ASP A 244 22.30 -10.11 14.54
C ASP A 244 21.64 -9.09 13.59
N THR A 245 20.33 -9.25 13.35
CA THR A 245 19.51 -8.32 12.57
C THR A 245 19.43 -6.95 13.25
N PHE A 246 19.08 -6.90 14.53
CA PHE A 246 18.93 -5.64 15.25
C PHE A 246 20.28 -4.95 15.48
N VAL A 247 21.36 -5.68 15.73
CA VAL A 247 22.71 -5.12 15.82
C VAL A 247 23.13 -4.47 14.49
N LYS A 248 22.89 -5.13 13.36
CA LYS A 248 23.17 -4.56 12.03
C LYS A 248 22.29 -3.34 11.73
N ALA A 249 21.03 -3.38 12.14
CA ALA A 249 20.12 -2.24 11.99
C ALA A 249 20.57 -1.02 12.81
N LEU A 250 21.01 -1.23 14.06
CA LEU A 250 21.57 -0.17 14.91
C LEU A 250 22.85 0.41 14.31
N ARG A 251 23.77 -0.44 13.82
CA ARG A 251 25.03 0.01 13.18
C ARG A 251 24.82 0.87 11.93
N HIS A 252 23.69 0.71 11.25
CA HIS A 252 23.37 1.42 10.02
C HIS A 252 22.24 2.43 10.17
N ILE A 253 21.82 2.74 11.41
CA ILE A 253 20.68 3.61 11.64
C ILE A 253 20.89 5.02 11.08
N ASP A 254 22.10 5.56 11.21
CA ASP A 254 22.48 6.90 10.75
C ASP A 254 22.22 7.08 9.25
N ASN A 255 22.46 6.01 8.46
CA ASN A 255 22.31 5.99 7.01
C ASN A 255 20.87 5.75 6.55
N PHE A 256 19.95 5.42 7.45
CA PHE A 256 18.56 5.17 7.09
C PHE A 256 17.81 6.49 6.85
N THR A 257 17.19 6.60 5.67
CA THR A 257 16.27 7.70 5.33
C THR A 257 14.91 7.14 4.92
N VAL A 258 13.83 7.66 5.50
CA VAL A 258 12.47 7.30 5.10
C VAL A 258 12.19 7.89 3.72
N ARG A 259 12.21 7.04 2.68
CA ARG A 259 11.85 7.43 1.31
C ARG A 259 10.58 6.70 0.87
N ASN A 260 10.70 5.40 0.58
CA ASN A 260 9.62 4.62 -0.06
C ASN A 260 9.23 3.31 0.67
N ALA A 261 9.89 2.97 1.78
CA ALA A 261 9.67 1.74 2.53
C ALA A 261 9.60 2.04 4.04
N SER A 262 8.80 1.26 4.80
CA SER A 262 8.73 1.39 6.25
C SER A 262 10.02 0.89 6.91
N TYR A 263 10.27 1.28 8.17
CA TYR A 263 11.42 0.76 8.90
C TYR A 263 11.34 -0.76 9.07
N LYS A 264 10.12 -1.30 9.20
CA LYS A 264 9.86 -2.75 9.14
C LYS A 264 10.41 -3.41 7.88
N THR A 265 10.17 -2.83 6.69
CA THR A 265 10.73 -3.38 5.43
C THR A 265 12.25 -3.35 5.43
N TYR A 266 12.86 -2.31 6.01
CA TYR A 266 14.30 -2.22 6.17
C TYR A 266 14.86 -3.32 7.09
N LEU A 267 14.23 -3.54 8.25
CA LEU A 267 14.59 -4.63 9.17
C LEU A 267 14.44 -6.00 8.54
N LEU A 268 13.34 -6.25 7.81
CA LEU A 268 13.11 -7.51 7.10
C LEU A 268 14.15 -7.76 5.99
N ARG A 269 14.62 -6.71 5.33
CA ARG A 269 15.74 -6.80 4.36
C ARG A 269 17.04 -7.21 5.05
N ILE A 270 17.35 -6.62 6.21
CA ILE A 270 18.52 -7.03 7.00
C ILE A 270 18.37 -8.48 7.45
N ALA A 271 17.21 -8.85 7.99
CA ALA A 271 16.90 -10.20 8.44
C ALA A 271 17.07 -11.24 7.31
N HIS A 272 16.62 -10.90 6.10
CA HIS A 272 16.82 -11.73 4.92
C HIS A 272 18.29 -11.90 4.58
N ASN A 273 19.08 -10.82 4.55
CA ASN A 273 20.52 -10.91 4.29
C ASN A 273 21.26 -11.73 5.36
N VAL A 274 20.87 -11.56 6.63
CA VAL A 274 21.39 -12.34 7.77
C VAL A 274 21.12 -13.83 7.56
N LEU A 275 19.88 -14.18 7.21
CA LEU A 275 19.48 -15.57 6.96
C LEU A 275 20.22 -16.18 5.76
N VAL A 276 20.30 -15.46 4.64
CA VAL A 276 21.03 -15.93 3.44
C VAL A 276 22.49 -16.17 3.77
N ASN A 277 23.12 -15.28 4.53
CA ASN A 277 24.51 -15.45 4.96
C ASN A 277 24.69 -16.64 5.89
N HIS A 278 23.76 -16.89 6.83
CA HIS A 278 23.77 -18.08 7.68
C HIS A 278 23.75 -19.36 6.83
N TYR A 279 22.83 -19.48 5.87
CA TYR A 279 22.78 -20.66 5.00
C TYR A 279 23.99 -20.78 4.06
N ARG A 280 24.55 -19.66 3.58
CA ARG A 280 25.76 -19.68 2.76
C ARG A 280 26.96 -20.20 3.55
N LYS A 281 27.13 -19.77 4.80
CA LYS A 281 28.16 -20.29 5.71
C LYS A 281 27.93 -21.76 6.06
N LYS A 282 26.68 -22.15 6.33
CA LYS A 282 26.29 -23.55 6.60
C LYS A 282 26.57 -24.46 5.39
N GLN A 283 26.34 -24.01 4.16
CA GLN A 283 26.68 -24.77 2.95
C GLN A 283 28.19 -24.97 2.78
N VAL A 284 29.02 -23.98 3.16
CA VAL A 284 30.48 -24.12 3.15
C VAL A 284 30.95 -25.12 4.20
N LEU A 285 30.35 -25.10 5.41
CA LEU A 285 30.66 -26.06 6.49
C LEU A 285 30.17 -27.49 6.17
N LEU A 286 29.02 -27.64 5.51
CA LEU A 286 28.46 -28.94 5.07
C LEU A 286 29.22 -29.59 3.90
N LEU A 287 30.10 -28.85 3.20
CA LEU A 287 30.95 -29.40 2.14
C LEU A 287 32.20 -30.10 2.70
N GLU A 288 32.61 -29.79 3.94
CA GLU A 288 33.74 -30.44 4.62
C GLU A 288 33.33 -31.72 5.38
N ASP A 289 32.08 -31.82 5.85
CA ASP A 289 31.55 -32.97 6.60
C ASP A 289 30.23 -33.48 6.00
N LEU A 290 30.31 -34.42 5.05
CA LEU A 290 29.13 -35.05 4.43
C LEU A 290 28.70 -36.31 5.20
N GLU A 291 27.81 -36.16 6.17
CA GLU A 291 26.83 -37.20 6.53
C GLU A 291 25.40 -36.64 6.48
N LEU A 292 24.55 -37.33 5.72
CA LEU A 292 23.19 -36.94 5.37
C LEU A 292 22.27 -36.97 6.60
N VAL A 293 21.65 -35.83 6.95
CA VAL A 293 20.54 -35.79 7.92
C VAL A 293 19.24 -35.35 7.24
N ILE A 294 18.30 -36.29 7.20
CA ILE A 294 16.90 -36.14 6.84
C ILE A 294 16.20 -35.36 7.98
N ILE A 295 15.36 -34.36 7.65
CA ILE A 295 14.62 -33.61 8.67
C ILE A 295 13.11 -33.78 8.50
N ASP A 296 12.52 -34.36 9.55
CA ASP A 296 11.09 -34.59 9.76
C ASP A 296 10.44 -33.55 10.74
N GLU A 297 9.12 -33.53 10.66
CA GLU A 297 8.06 -32.53 10.83
C GLU A 297 7.69 -32.03 12.25
N GLU A 298 7.11 -30.81 12.35
CA GLU A 298 5.72 -30.51 12.83
C GLU A 298 5.44 -29.08 13.37
N ASN A 299 4.43 -28.38 12.80
CA ASN A 299 3.36 -27.68 13.56
C ASN A 299 2.26 -27.03 12.68
N GLN A 300 1.09 -26.81 13.30
CA GLN A 300 -0.28 -26.46 12.83
C GLN A 300 -0.52 -25.59 11.56
N TYR A 301 0.46 -24.91 10.98
CA TYR A 301 0.39 -24.37 9.60
C TYR A 301 0.64 -25.45 8.53
N LYS A 302 1.07 -26.63 8.97
CA LYS A 302 1.06 -27.90 8.25
C LYS A 302 -0.23 -28.10 7.45
N ARG A 303 -1.44 -27.80 7.95
CA ARG A 303 -2.68 -28.12 7.18
C ARG A 303 -2.82 -27.50 5.78
N ILE A 304 -2.27 -26.30 5.51
CA ILE A 304 -2.25 -25.71 4.15
C ILE A 304 -1.02 -26.21 3.38
N TRP A 305 0.12 -26.31 4.06
CA TRP A 305 1.38 -26.91 3.57
C TRP A 305 1.36 -28.45 3.57
N GLN A 306 0.23 -29.12 3.81
CA GLN A 306 0.05 -30.59 3.81
C GLN A 306 -1.09 -31.00 2.90
N LYS A 307 -1.78 -30.02 2.28
CA LYS A 307 -2.43 -30.36 1.02
C LYS A 307 -1.29 -30.77 0.10
N GLU A 308 -1.20 -32.07 -0.15
CA GLU A 308 -0.23 -32.71 -1.04
C GLU A 308 0.02 -31.84 -2.29
N GLU A 309 -1.09 -31.38 -2.87
CA GLU A 309 -1.23 -30.33 -3.88
C GLU A 309 -0.30 -29.11 -3.71
N VAL A 310 -0.38 -28.41 -2.57
CA VAL A 310 0.40 -27.18 -2.30
C VAL A 310 1.89 -27.50 -2.17
N LEU A 311 2.25 -28.62 -1.53
CA LEU A 311 3.65 -29.05 -1.43
C LEU A 311 4.23 -29.42 -2.80
N GLN A 312 3.47 -30.16 -3.61
CA GLN A 312 3.87 -30.51 -4.97
C GLN A 312 4.07 -29.25 -5.83
N GLY A 313 3.14 -28.29 -5.75
CA GLY A 313 3.28 -27.00 -6.42
C GLY A 313 4.55 -26.25 -5.99
N LEU A 314 4.85 -26.21 -4.70
CA LEU A 314 6.03 -25.50 -4.18
C LEU A 314 7.35 -26.24 -4.48
N ARG A 315 7.35 -27.57 -4.58
CA ARG A 315 8.48 -28.37 -5.08
C ARG A 315 8.76 -28.12 -6.56
N ALA A 316 7.72 -27.82 -7.36
CA ALA A 316 7.83 -27.59 -8.80
C ALA A 316 8.34 -26.20 -9.21
N ILE A 317 8.61 -25.31 -8.25
CA ILE A 317 9.10 -23.94 -8.51
C ILE A 317 10.49 -23.75 -7.93
N SER A 318 11.25 -22.81 -8.51
CA SER A 318 12.61 -22.53 -8.05
C SER A 318 12.62 -21.94 -6.64
N GLN A 319 13.76 -22.01 -5.94
CA GLN A 319 13.89 -21.48 -4.58
C GLN A 319 13.49 -20.01 -4.48
N ILE A 320 13.91 -19.18 -5.44
CA ILE A 320 13.54 -17.76 -5.49
C ILE A 320 12.04 -17.55 -5.75
N GLU A 321 11.41 -18.40 -6.58
CA GLU A 321 9.97 -18.34 -6.83
C GLU A 321 9.18 -18.74 -5.58
N ARG A 322 9.64 -19.78 -4.86
CA ARG A 322 9.06 -20.24 -3.59
C ARG A 322 9.13 -19.16 -2.53
N GLU A 323 10.27 -18.50 -2.40
CA GLU A 323 10.47 -17.40 -1.47
C GLU A 323 9.54 -16.21 -1.77
N ILE A 324 9.44 -15.81 -3.04
CA ILE A 324 8.55 -14.73 -3.47
C ILE A 324 7.07 -15.09 -3.22
N VAL A 325 6.67 -16.34 -3.45
CA VAL A 325 5.31 -16.84 -3.17
C VAL A 325 5.02 -16.82 -1.66
N THR A 326 5.97 -17.25 -0.83
CA THR A 326 5.87 -17.21 0.63
C THR A 326 5.67 -15.78 1.13
N MET A 327 6.54 -14.86 0.71
CA MET A 327 6.44 -13.44 1.08
C MET A 327 5.11 -12.83 0.61
N LYS A 328 4.66 -13.16 -0.61
CA LYS A 328 3.44 -12.57 -1.19
C LYS A 328 2.15 -13.07 -0.53
N TYR A 329 1.99 -14.38 -0.42
CA TYR A 329 0.69 -14.99 -0.09
C TYR A 329 0.57 -15.39 1.38
N PHE A 330 1.67 -15.70 2.05
CA PHE A 330 1.66 -16.15 3.44
C PHE A 330 2.09 -15.07 4.42
N GLU A 331 2.89 -14.10 3.97
CA GLU A 331 3.32 -12.95 4.77
C GLU A 331 2.56 -11.65 4.40
N GLY A 332 1.73 -11.70 3.36
CA GLY A 332 0.89 -10.59 2.93
C GLY A 332 1.68 -9.40 2.34
N MET A 333 2.96 -9.59 2.00
CA MET A 333 3.80 -8.51 1.51
C MET A 333 3.35 -8.04 0.11
N SER A 334 3.48 -6.74 -0.13
CA SER A 334 3.29 -6.16 -1.45
C SER A 334 4.44 -6.52 -2.39
N VAL A 335 4.19 -6.45 -3.70
CA VAL A 335 5.23 -6.68 -4.73
C VAL A 335 6.41 -5.73 -4.54
N ARG A 336 6.12 -4.49 -4.13
CA ARG A 336 7.12 -3.46 -3.85
C ARG A 336 7.98 -3.79 -2.64
N GLU A 337 7.37 -4.26 -1.55
CA GLU A 337 8.12 -4.68 -0.36
C GLU A 337 9.04 -5.86 -0.67
N ILE A 338 8.54 -6.85 -1.41
CA ILE A 338 9.33 -8.01 -1.85
C ILE A 338 10.48 -7.58 -2.76
N ALA A 339 10.22 -6.69 -3.72
CA ALA A 339 11.22 -6.12 -4.61
C ALA A 339 12.34 -5.41 -3.82
N ASN A 340 11.98 -4.64 -2.79
CA ASN A 340 12.92 -3.96 -1.91
C ASN A 340 13.74 -4.93 -1.05
N ILE A 341 13.11 -5.99 -0.52
CA ILE A 341 13.79 -7.01 0.31
C ILE A 341 14.79 -7.80 -0.54
N LEU A 342 14.36 -8.28 -1.71
CA LEU A 342 15.16 -9.13 -2.60
C LEU A 342 16.08 -8.35 -3.54
N GLN A 343 16.09 -7.01 -3.45
CA GLN A 343 16.85 -6.11 -4.32
C GLN A 343 16.63 -6.39 -5.82
N LYS A 344 15.37 -6.53 -6.21
CA LYS A 344 14.93 -6.78 -7.60
C LYS A 344 13.93 -5.71 -8.02
N THR A 345 13.68 -5.58 -9.33
CA THR A 345 12.62 -4.67 -9.82
C THR A 345 11.24 -5.25 -9.53
N GLU A 346 10.22 -4.41 -9.33
CA GLU A 346 8.83 -4.86 -9.17
C GLU A 346 8.38 -5.75 -10.34
N ASN A 347 8.85 -5.45 -11.57
CA ASN A 347 8.57 -6.24 -12.76
C ASN A 347 9.20 -7.64 -12.70
N ALA A 348 10.44 -7.77 -12.19
CA ALA A 348 11.05 -9.07 -11.97
C ALA A 348 10.26 -9.90 -10.94
N ILE A 349 9.78 -9.29 -9.86
CA ILE A 349 8.93 -9.97 -8.87
C ILE A 349 7.59 -10.41 -9.49
N LYS A 350 6.92 -9.54 -10.26
CA LYS A 350 5.68 -9.88 -10.99
C LYS A 350 5.90 -11.05 -11.96
N LEU A 351 7.05 -11.08 -12.64
CA LEU A 351 7.41 -12.16 -13.56
C LEU A 351 7.64 -13.48 -12.82
N HIS A 352 8.37 -13.47 -11.70
CA HIS A 352 8.53 -14.65 -10.85
C HIS A 352 7.19 -15.14 -10.30
N LEU A 353 6.31 -14.26 -9.80
CA LEU A 353 4.96 -14.64 -9.36
C LEU A 353 4.10 -15.23 -10.48
N SER A 354 4.22 -14.70 -11.70
CA SER A 354 3.52 -15.24 -12.87
C SER A 354 4.01 -16.64 -13.23
N ARG A 355 5.33 -16.83 -13.29
CA ARG A 355 5.97 -18.13 -13.57
C ARG A 355 5.66 -19.16 -12.49
N ALA A 356 5.78 -18.78 -11.21
CA ALA A 356 5.48 -19.62 -10.08
C ALA A 356 4.03 -20.11 -10.12
N ARG A 357 3.06 -19.21 -10.32
CA ARG A 357 1.64 -19.57 -10.46
C ARG A 357 1.39 -20.52 -11.63
N LYS A 358 2.03 -20.29 -12.79
CA LYS A 358 1.88 -21.15 -13.97
C LYS A 358 2.43 -22.56 -13.71
N LYS A 359 3.58 -22.68 -13.06
CA LYS A 359 4.21 -23.96 -12.69
C LYS A 359 3.39 -24.69 -11.63
N MET A 360 3.01 -24.01 -10.55
CA MET A 360 2.16 -24.58 -9.50
C MET A 360 0.83 -25.07 -10.08
N LYS A 361 0.17 -24.28 -10.95
CA LYS A 361 -1.09 -24.69 -11.59
C LYS A 361 -0.96 -26.00 -12.36
N LYS A 362 0.13 -26.21 -13.11
CA LYS A 362 0.34 -27.45 -13.88
C LYS A 362 0.43 -28.73 -13.04
N VAL A 363 0.77 -28.61 -11.76
CA VAL A 363 0.94 -29.74 -10.84
C VAL A 363 -0.28 -29.89 -9.93
N LEU A 364 -1.10 -28.85 -9.83
CA LEU A 364 -2.36 -28.79 -9.09
C LEU A 364 -3.60 -29.15 -9.93
N THR A 365 -3.39 -29.49 -11.21
CA THR A 365 -4.42 -29.97 -12.15
C THR A 365 -4.05 -31.37 -12.55
#